data_AF-A0A7C3LFC9-F1
#
_entry.id   AF-A0A7C3LFC9-F1
#
_cell.length_a   1.000
_cell.length_b   1.000
_cell.length_c   1.000
_cell.angle_alpha   90.00
_cell.angle_beta   90.00
_cell.angle_gamma   90.00
#
_symmetry.space_group_name_H-M   'P 1'
#
loop_
_entity.id
_entity.type
_entity.pdbx_description
1 polymer ?
#
loop_
_entity_poly.entity_id
_entity_poly.type
_entity_poly.pdbx_seq_one_letter_code
_entity_poly.pdbx_strand_id
1 'polypeptide(L)'
;ELGFGAWEGCTGAELRRRDPGCLARFYHDPIANPPAGAEPLEAFAGRVIPAWEEWIARHEGRHLLIVTHAGVMRAIVAHVLGMPLERLFRLQIANAALLPIRGGDERPPALVLESIHG
;
A
#
# COMPACT_ATOMS: atom_id res chain seq x y z
N GLU A 1 -9.62 -2.08 0.89
CA GLU A 1 -8.33 -2.82 0.83
C GLU A 1 -8.13 -3.39 -0.58
N LEU A 2 -6.93 -3.81 -0.96
CA LEU A 2 -6.64 -4.57 -2.19
C LEU A 2 -7.42 -5.89 -2.17
N GLY A 3 -8.11 -6.20 -3.27
CA GLY A 3 -8.80 -7.49 -3.42
C GLY A 3 -7.80 -8.63 -3.67
N PHE A 4 -7.81 -9.65 -2.82
CA PHE A 4 -6.88 -10.79 -2.89
C PHE A 4 -7.50 -12.03 -3.56
N GLY A 5 -8.75 -11.94 -4.05
CA GLY A 5 -9.41 -13.00 -4.81
C GLY A 5 -9.40 -14.33 -4.05
N ALA A 6 -8.88 -15.38 -4.67
CA ALA A 6 -8.85 -16.73 -4.11
C ALA A 6 -8.09 -16.87 -2.77
N TRP A 7 -7.32 -15.86 -2.35
CA TRP A 7 -6.64 -15.86 -1.05
C TRP A 7 -7.48 -15.21 0.07
N GLU A 8 -8.60 -14.57 -0.25
CA GLU A 8 -9.47 -13.97 0.76
C GLU A 8 -10.00 -15.04 1.73
N GLY A 9 -10.02 -14.69 3.01
CA GLY A 9 -10.40 -15.62 4.09
C GLY A 9 -9.38 -16.72 4.39
N CYS A 10 -8.27 -16.82 3.65
CA CYS A 10 -7.23 -17.82 3.89
C CYS A 10 -6.11 -17.26 4.79
N THR A 11 -5.62 -18.11 5.68
CA THR A 11 -4.39 -17.86 6.42
C THR A 11 -3.16 -18.15 5.56
N GLY A 12 -2.03 -17.49 5.86
CA GLY A 12 -0.77 -17.78 5.17
C GLY A 12 -0.31 -19.24 5.33
N ALA A 13 -0.69 -19.92 6.42
CA ALA A 13 -0.40 -21.34 6.61
C ALA A 13 -1.21 -22.24 5.67
N GLU A 14 -2.49 -21.92 5.43
CA GLU A 14 -3.33 -22.63 4.47
C GLU A 14 -2.83 -22.44 3.04
N LEU A 15 -2.45 -21.21 2.67
CA LEU A 15 -1.88 -20.91 1.36
C LEU A 15 -0.58 -21.71 1.12
N ARG A 16 0.33 -21.77 2.10
CA ARG A 16 1.56 -22.56 2.01
C ARG A 16 1.31 -24.07 1.89
N ARG A 17 0.25 -24.59 2.52
CA ARG A 17 -0.14 -26.01 2.38
C ARG A 17 -0.72 -26.32 1.00
N ARG A 18 -1.53 -25.40 0.45
CA ARG A 18 -2.17 -25.56 -0.87
C ARG A 18 -1.17 -25.44 -2.02
N ASP A 19 -0.28 -24.44 -1.95
CA ASP A 19 0.72 -24.16 -2.98
C ASP A 19 2.03 -23.68 -2.31
N PRO A 20 2.98 -24.60 -2.07
CA PRO A 20 4.29 -24.25 -1.53
C PRO A 20 5.00 -23.20 -2.37
N GLY A 21 5.42 -22.11 -1.71
CA GLY A 21 6.16 -21.02 -2.36
C GLY A 21 5.29 -19.95 -3.03
N CYS A 22 3.96 -20.08 -3.07
CA CYS A 22 3.07 -19.07 -3.67
C CYS A 22 3.29 -17.66 -3.10
N LEU A 23 3.39 -17.55 -1.77
CA LEU A 23 3.67 -16.29 -1.07
C LEU A 23 5.03 -15.71 -1.46
N ALA A 24 6.06 -16.55 -1.62
CA ALA A 24 7.39 -16.08 -2.00
C ALA A 24 7.41 -15.53 -3.43
N ARG A 25 6.74 -16.22 -4.37
CA ARG A 25 6.58 -15.74 -5.74
C ARG A 25 5.83 -14.40 -5.78
N PHE A 26 4.72 -14.32 -5.04
CA PHE A 26 3.92 -13.09 -4.94
C PHE A 26 4.71 -11.92 -4.34
N TYR A 27 5.44 -12.11 -3.24
CA TYR A 27 6.20 -11.00 -2.64
C TYR A 27 7.41 -10.57 -3.47
N HIS A 28 7.92 -11.45 -4.35
CA HIS A 28 9.00 -11.11 -5.28
C HIS A 28 8.47 -10.36 -6.51
N ASP A 29 7.36 -10.82 -7.08
CA ASP A 29 6.71 -10.23 -8.25
C ASP A 29 5.18 -10.39 -8.17
N PRO A 30 4.49 -9.40 -7.57
CA PRO A 30 3.05 -9.47 -7.33
C PRO A 30 2.23 -9.21 -8.61
N ILE A 31 2.83 -8.66 -9.66
CA ILE A 31 2.17 -8.41 -10.95
C ILE A 31 2.14 -9.69 -11.77
N ALA A 32 3.26 -10.43 -11.81
CA ALA A 32 3.32 -11.70 -12.54
C ALA A 32 2.71 -12.88 -11.77
N ASN A 33 2.64 -12.79 -10.44
CA ASN A 33 2.14 -13.88 -9.59
C ASN A 33 0.98 -13.47 -8.67
N PRO A 34 -0.08 -12.79 -9.16
CA PRO A 34 -1.22 -12.45 -8.33
C PRO A 34 -2.00 -13.72 -7.96
N PRO A 35 -2.71 -13.72 -6.82
CA PRO A 35 -3.72 -14.74 -6.55
C PRO A 35 -4.77 -14.79 -7.67
N ALA A 36 -5.35 -15.96 -7.92
CA ALA A 36 -6.42 -16.10 -8.89
C ALA A 36 -7.61 -15.18 -8.55
N GLY A 37 -8.05 -14.38 -9.52
CA GLY A 37 -9.15 -13.43 -9.34
C GLY A 37 -8.84 -12.23 -8.44
N ALA A 38 -7.56 -12.00 -8.11
CA ALA A 38 -7.16 -10.79 -7.38
C ALA A 38 -7.38 -9.53 -8.23
N GLU A 39 -7.59 -8.41 -7.54
CA GLU A 39 -7.64 -7.10 -8.17
C GLU A 39 -6.25 -6.77 -8.76
N PRO A 40 -6.15 -6.38 -10.04
CA PRO A 40 -4.87 -5.92 -10.61
C PRO A 40 -4.32 -4.72 -9.83
N LEU A 41 -3.01 -4.67 -9.61
CA LEU A 41 -2.40 -3.59 -8.82
C LEU A 41 -2.60 -2.22 -9.45
N GLU A 42 -2.65 -2.14 -10.79
CA GLU A 42 -2.92 -0.92 -11.54
C GLU A 42 -4.35 -0.43 -11.30
N ALA A 43 -5.33 -1.34 -11.29
CA ALA A 43 -6.72 -1.01 -10.98
C ALA A 43 -6.87 -0.55 -9.53
N PHE A 44 -6.18 -1.23 -8.60
CA PHE A 44 -6.12 -0.86 -7.20
C PHE A 44 -5.54 0.55 -7.00
N ALA A 45 -4.39 0.83 -7.60
CA ALA A 45 -3.76 2.14 -7.56
C ALA A 45 -4.64 3.21 -8.21
N GLY A 46 -5.30 2.88 -9.32
CA GLY A 46 -6.20 3.75 -10.07
C GLY A 46 -7.43 4.22 -9.29
N ARG A 47 -7.87 3.50 -8.25
CA ARG A 47 -8.92 3.97 -7.33
C ARG A 47 -8.40 4.59 -6.04
N VAL A 48 -7.18 4.26 -5.61
CA VAL A 48 -6.61 4.78 -4.36
C VAL A 48 -5.99 6.16 -4.56
N ILE A 49 -5.16 6.33 -5.59
CA ILE A 49 -4.38 7.55 -5.80
C ILE A 49 -5.28 8.76 -6.08
N PRO A 50 -6.25 8.71 -7.02
CA PRO A 50 -7.10 9.87 -7.29
C PRO A 50 -7.92 10.27 -6.07
N ALA A 51 -8.42 9.30 -5.30
CA ALA A 51 -9.16 9.58 -4.07
C ALA A 51 -8.26 10.26 -3.03
N TRP A 52 -7.01 9.81 -2.88
CA TRP A 52 -6.06 10.45 -1.98
C TRP A 52 -5.71 11.88 -2.42
N GLU A 53 -5.37 12.09 -3.70
CA GLU A 53 -5.05 13.41 -4.26
C GLU A 53 -6.23 14.39 -4.10
N GLU A 54 -7.46 13.97 -4.41
CA GLU A 54 -8.66 14.77 -4.22
C GLU A 54 -8.83 15.20 -2.76
N TRP A 55 -8.65 14.26 -1.81
CA TRP A 55 -8.80 14.54 -0.39
C TRP A 55 -7.75 15.51 0.14
N ILE A 56 -6.49 15.38 -0.30
CA ILE A 56 -5.41 16.31 0.08
C ILE A 56 -5.70 17.70 -0.48
N ALA A 57 -6.06 17.82 -1.76
CA ALA A 57 -6.39 19.10 -2.39
C ALA A 57 -7.58 19.79 -1.71
N ARG A 58 -8.64 19.04 -1.39
CA ARG A 58 -9.84 19.58 -0.73
C ARG A 58 -9.58 20.13 0.67
N HIS A 59 -8.53 19.69 1.35
CA HIS A 59 -8.23 20.06 2.73
C HIS A 59 -6.84 20.68 2.87
N GLU A 60 -6.41 21.42 1.85
CA GLU A 60 -5.16 22.17 1.86
C GLU A 60 -5.00 23.03 3.13
N GLY A 61 -3.77 23.07 3.66
CA GLY A 61 -3.45 23.79 4.89
C GLY A 61 -3.96 23.14 6.19
N ARG A 62 -4.57 21.95 6.14
CA ARG A 62 -5.06 21.23 7.33
C ARG A 62 -4.21 20.01 7.66
N HIS A 63 -4.26 19.61 8.92
CA HIS A 63 -3.71 18.33 9.38
C HIS A 63 -4.81 17.27 9.35
N LEU A 64 -4.60 16.19 8.59
CA LEU A 64 -5.58 15.12 8.40
C LEU A 64 -5.09 13.81 9.03
N LEU A 65 -6.02 13.07 9.65
CA LEU A 65 -5.82 11.67 10.00
C LEU A 65 -6.64 10.79 9.05
N ILE A 66 -5.94 9.98 8.23
CA ILE A 66 -6.57 9.02 7.32
C ILE A 66 -6.44 7.64 7.94
N VAL A 67 -7.57 7.02 8.29
CA VAL A 67 -7.62 5.64 8.80
C VAL A 67 -7.97 4.71 7.66
N THR A 68 -7.06 3.78 7.34
CA THR A 68 -7.23 2.83 6.24
C THR A 68 -6.43 1.55 6.50
N HIS A 69 -6.38 0.67 5.50
CA HIS A 69 -5.67 -0.60 5.58
C HIS A 69 -4.28 -0.54 4.97
N ALA A 70 -3.44 -1.52 5.30
CA ALA A 70 -2.04 -1.53 4.92
C ALA A 70 -1.82 -1.55 3.40
N GLY A 71 -2.68 -2.17 2.59
CA GLY A 71 -2.53 -2.11 1.12
C GLY A 71 -2.73 -0.69 0.58
N VAL A 72 -3.71 0.05 1.10
CA VAL A 72 -3.96 1.46 0.74
C VAL A 72 -2.78 2.33 1.16
N MET A 73 -2.27 2.16 2.38
CA MET A 73 -1.10 2.88 2.87
C MET A 73 0.14 2.62 1.99
N ARG A 74 0.37 1.37 1.56
CA ARG A 74 1.46 1.04 0.63
C ARG A 74 1.31 1.76 -0.70
N ALA A 75 0.10 1.82 -1.27
CA ALA A 75 -0.14 2.48 -2.56
C ALA A 75 0.13 3.98 -2.47
N ILE A 76 -0.32 4.62 -1.39
CA ILE A 76 -0.04 6.05 -1.14
C ILE A 76 1.46 6.29 -0.99
N VAL A 77 2.16 5.51 -0.15
CA VAL A 77 3.61 5.66 0.03
C VAL A 77 4.37 5.40 -1.27
N ALA A 78 3.97 4.39 -2.04
CA ALA A 78 4.59 4.09 -3.33
C ALA A 78 4.44 5.26 -4.30
N HIS A 79 3.24 5.82 -4.40
CA HIS A 79 2.97 7.01 -5.21
C HIS A 79 3.80 8.22 -4.76
N VAL A 80 3.81 8.52 -3.47
CA VAL A 80 4.59 9.62 -2.87
C VAL A 80 6.09 9.50 -3.17
N LEU A 81 6.63 8.29 -3.15
CA LEU A 81 8.06 8.03 -3.37
C LEU A 81 8.41 7.76 -4.85
N GLY A 82 7.44 7.81 -5.77
CA GLY A 82 7.65 7.39 -7.16
C GLY A 82 8.09 5.93 -7.30
N MET A 83 7.73 5.08 -6.34
CA MET A 83 8.07 3.67 -6.33
C MET A 83 7.14 2.89 -7.28
N PRO A 84 7.68 2.00 -8.13
CA PRO A 84 6.87 1.24 -9.07
C PRO A 84 6.05 0.15 -8.35
N LEU A 85 4.87 -0.21 -8.88
CA LEU A 85 3.87 -1.05 -8.20
C LEU A 85 4.36 -2.48 -7.90
N GLU A 86 5.31 -3.01 -8.67
CA GLU A 86 5.97 -4.29 -8.44
C GLU A 86 6.67 -4.35 -7.07
N ARG A 87 7.00 -3.18 -6.51
CA ARG A 87 7.71 -3.05 -5.23
C ARG A 87 6.78 -2.73 -4.06
N LEU A 88 5.47 -2.69 -4.27
CA LEU A 88 4.47 -2.31 -3.27
C LEU A 88 4.63 -3.08 -1.96
N PHE A 89 4.86 -4.40 -2.04
CA PHE A 89 4.98 -5.29 -0.87
C PHE A 89 6.35 -5.27 -0.19
N ARG A 90 7.31 -4.47 -0.68
CA ARG A 90 8.58 -4.21 0.04
C ARG A 90 8.38 -3.28 1.24
N LEU A 91 7.26 -2.58 1.29
CA LEU A 91 6.84 -1.76 2.42
C LEU A 91 6.18 -2.65 3.48
N GLN A 92 6.82 -2.78 4.64
CA GLN A 92 6.23 -3.44 5.79
C GLN A 92 5.52 -2.40 6.66
N ILE A 93 4.21 -2.54 6.80
CA ILE A 93 3.36 -1.67 7.60
C ILE A 93 2.78 -2.54 8.70
N ALA A 94 3.20 -2.29 9.93
CA ALA A 94 2.70 -2.98 11.11
C ALA A 94 1.26 -2.54 11.44
N ASN A 95 0.56 -3.34 12.23
CA ASN A 95 -0.73 -2.93 12.78
C ASN A 95 -0.57 -1.66 13.61
N ALA A 96 -1.53 -0.74 13.48
CA ALA A 96 -1.53 0.57 14.13
C ALA A 96 -0.31 1.46 13.80
N ALA A 97 0.43 1.16 12.72
CA ALA A 97 1.51 2.03 12.27
C ALA A 97 0.97 3.40 11.84
N LEU A 98 1.72 4.46 12.16
CA LEU A 98 1.49 5.82 11.70
C LEU A 98 2.54 6.19 10.66
N LEU A 99 2.11 6.70 9.50
CA LEU A 99 3.00 7.13 8.42
C LEU A 99 2.74 8.61 8.12
N PRO A 100 3.51 9.54 8.70
CA PRO A 100 3.31 10.96 8.45
C PRO A 100 3.77 11.30 7.02
N ILE A 101 2.92 11.99 6.28
CA ILE A 101 3.24 12.56 4.97
C ILE A 101 3.08 14.07 5.10
N ARG A 102 4.08 14.83 4.64
CA ARG A 102 4.06 16.29 4.64
C ARG A 102 4.23 16.81 3.22
N GLY A 103 3.40 17.77 2.82
CA GLY A 103 3.54 18.53 1.59
C GLY A 103 3.36 20.02 1.88
N GLY A 104 3.59 20.85 0.88
CA GLY A 104 3.35 22.30 0.94
C GLY A 104 3.79 22.98 -0.36
N ASP A 105 3.61 24.29 -0.43
CA ASP A 105 3.77 25.08 -1.67
C ASP A 105 5.13 24.88 -2.37
N GLU A 106 6.19 24.64 -1.60
CA GLU A 106 7.55 24.50 -2.13
C GLU A 106 8.01 23.05 -2.32
N ARG A 107 7.28 22.05 -1.78
CA ARG A 107 7.74 20.65 -1.78
C ARG A 107 6.61 19.68 -2.12
N PRO A 108 6.85 18.71 -3.02
CA PRO A 108 5.91 17.62 -3.23
C PRO A 108 5.69 16.85 -1.91
N PRO A 109 4.57 16.12 -1.79
CA PRO A 109 4.34 15.24 -0.65
C PRO A 109 5.56 14.34 -0.40
N ALA A 110 5.97 14.25 0.87
CA ALA A 110 7.12 13.47 1.29
C ALA A 110 6.77 12.64 2.52
N LEU A 111 7.20 11.38 2.52
CA LEU A 111 7.14 10.52 3.70
C LEU A 111 8.13 11.02 4.75
N VAL A 112 7.68 11.22 5.98
CA VAL A 112 8.54 11.62 7.09
C VAL A 112 8.98 10.38 7.85
N LEU A 113 10.30 10.20 7.95
CA LEU A 113 10.92 9.20 8.80
C LEU A 113 11.47 9.91 10.03
N GLU A 114 10.77 9.79 11.16
CA GLU A 114 11.27 10.31 12.42
C GLU A 114 12.13 9.23 13.10
N SER A 115 13.28 9.62 13.61
CA SER A 115 14.09 8.73 14.45
C SER A 115 13.30 8.42 15.71
N ILE A 116 12.98 7.14 15.91
CA ILE A 116 12.58 6.63 17.22
C ILE A 116 13.84 6.70 18.09
N HIS A 117 14.07 7.84 18.73
CA HIS A 117 14.98 7.88 19.86
C HIS A 117 14.32 7.07 20.97
N GLY A 118 14.82 5.84 21.15
CA GLY A 118 14.61 5.05 22.36
C GLY A 118 15.41 5.60 23.52
#